data_AF-A0A932P0W0-F1
#
_entry.id   AF-A0A932P0W0-F1
#
_cell.length_a   1.000
_cell.length_b   1.000
_cell.length_c   1.000
_cell.angle_alpha   90.00
_cell.angle_beta   90.00
_cell.angle_gamma   90.00
#
_symmetry.space_group_name_H-M   'P 1'
#
loop_
_entity.id
_entity.type
_entity.pdbx_description
1 polymer ?
#
loop_
_entity_poly.entity_id
_entity_poly.type
_entity_poly.pdbx_seq_one_letter_code
_entity_poly.pdbx_strand_id
1 'polypeptide(L)' 'MRQEDREKFVRLATKRVSNALKAIQLVGNLSNKSNYDYTEDDVQKIFKALQDELSASRKKFELARKRQGAAVQFTLE' A
#
# COMPACT_ATOMS: atom_id res chain seq x y z
N MET A 1 26.77 4.87 -11.62
CA MET A 1 25.88 3.82 -11.07
C MET A 1 24.98 4.34 -9.92
N ARG A 2 24.22 5.43 -10.12
CA ARG A 2 23.23 5.90 -9.12
C ARG A 2 21.98 6.53 -9.75
N GLN A 3 22.10 7.07 -10.96
CA GLN A 3 20.96 7.62 -11.71
C GLN A 3 20.06 6.51 -12.27
N GLU A 4 20.63 5.48 -12.90
CA GLU A 4 19.85 4.36 -13.47
C GLU A 4 19.04 3.59 -12.43
N ASP A 5 19.59 3.31 -11.24
CA ASP A 5 18.86 2.62 -10.17
C ASP A 5 17.70 3.47 -9.63
N ARG A 6 17.93 4.78 -9.50
CA ARG A 6 16.89 5.72 -9.09
C ARG A 6 15.79 5.82 -10.16
N GLU A 7 16.16 5.88 -11.42
CA GLU A 7 15.22 6.00 -12.53
C GLU A 7 14.41 4.70 -12.71
N LYS A 8 15.05 3.53 -12.58
CA LYS A 8 14.37 2.23 -12.51
C LYS A 8 13.39 2.17 -11.35
N PHE A 9 13.79 2.62 -10.16
CA PHE A 9 12.91 2.68 -8.99
C PHE A 9 11.72 3.61 -9.23
N VAL A 10 11.94 4.84 -9.73
CA VAL A 10 10.87 5.80 -10.01
C VAL A 10 9.91 5.24 -11.05
N ARG A 11 10.41 4.67 -12.15
CA ARG A 11 9.56 4.07 -13.19
C ARG A 11 8.71 2.92 -12.64
N LEU A 12 9.30 2.04 -11.83
CA LEU A 12 8.59 0.93 -11.19
C LEU A 12 7.57 1.42 -10.17
N ALA A 13 7.94 2.39 -9.33
CA ALA A 13 7.08 2.97 -8.30
C ALA A 13 5.89 3.67 -8.95
N THR A 14 6.11 4.54 -9.94
CA THR A 14 5.05 5.24 -10.66
C THR A 14 4.07 4.26 -11.31
N LYS A 15 4.57 3.22 -11.98
CA LYS A 15 3.69 2.19 -12.59
C LYS A 15 2.85 1.46 -11.54
N ARG A 16 3.46 1.05 -10.42
CA ARG A 16 2.77 0.32 -9.34
C ARG A 16 1.74 1.20 -8.62
N VAL A 17 2.10 2.44 -8.30
CA VAL A 17 1.20 3.40 -7.65
C VAL A 17 0.03 3.75 -8.57
N SER A 18 0.29 3.99 -9.86
CA SER A 18 -0.78 4.28 -10.83
C SER A 18 -1.78 3.12 -10.96
N ASN A 19 -1.29 1.87 -10.99
CA ASN A 19 -2.16 0.70 -11.00
C ASN A 19 -2.98 0.56 -9.70
N ALA A 20 -2.36 0.80 -8.54
CA ALA A 20 -3.05 0.77 -7.26
C ALA A 20 -4.16 1.83 -7.19
N LEU A 21 -3.88 3.06 -7.64
CA LEU A 21 -4.88 4.13 -7.71
C LEU A 21 -6.06 3.76 -8.62
N LYS A 22 -5.79 3.18 -9.80
CA LYS A 22 -6.85 2.68 -10.69
C LYS A 22 -7.69 1.59 -10.03
N ALA A 23 -7.07 0.65 -9.32
CA ALA A 23 -7.80 -0.38 -8.59
C ALA A 23 -8.69 0.22 -7.49
N ILE A 24 -8.19 1.21 -6.73
CA ILE A 24 -8.99 1.92 -5.72
C ILE A 24 -10.17 2.66 -6.36
N GLN A 25 -9.97 3.29 -7.53
CA GLN A 25 -11.07 3.93 -8.26
C GLN A 25 -12.13 2.91 -8.70
N LEU A 26 -11.73 1.72 -9.15
CA LEU A 26 -12.67 0.65 -9.49
C LEU A 26 -13.46 0.17 -8.27
N VAL A 27 -12.83 0.10 -7.10
CA VAL A 27 -13.54 -0.16 -5.83
C VAL A 27 -14.54 0.96 -5.54
N GLY A 28 -14.16 2.22 -5.78
CA GLY A 28 -15.07 3.36 -5.66
C GLY A 28 -16.28 3.28 -6.59
N ASN A 29 -16.14 2.69 -7.78
CA ASN A 29 -17.26 2.48 -8.72
C ASN A 29 -18.30 1.48 -8.20
N LEU A 30 -17.95 0.62 -7.22
CA LEU A 30 -18.90 -0.26 -6.54
C LEU A 30 -19.87 0.49 -5.62
N SER A 31 -19.63 1.79 -5.36
CA SER A 31 -20.57 2.64 -4.60
C SER A 31 -21.91 2.88 -5.30
N ASN A 32 -22.05 2.47 -6.55
CA ASN A 32 -23.28 2.61 -7.30
C ASN A 32 -24.33 1.59 -6.83
N LYS A 33 -25.12 1.98 -5.81
CA LYS A 33 -26.22 1.17 -5.25
C LYS A 33 -27.32 0.79 -6.25
N SER A 34 -27.38 1.44 -7.40
CA SER A 34 -28.37 1.10 -8.44
C SER A 34 -28.03 -0.19 -9.19
N ASN A 35 -26.77 -0.63 -9.17
CA ASN A 35 -26.32 -1.85 -9.84
C ASN A 35 -25.89 -2.96 -8.86
N TYR A 36 -25.64 -2.60 -7.60
CA TYR A 36 -25.09 -3.50 -6.60
C TYR A 36 -25.82 -3.34 -5.28
N ASP A 37 -26.18 -4.47 -4.68
CA ASP A 37 -26.66 -4.52 -3.30
C ASP A 37 -25.46 -4.84 -2.39
N TYR A 38 -25.14 -3.91 -1.49
CA TYR A 38 -24.05 -4.06 -0.54
C TYR A 38 -24.44 -3.43 0.80
N THR A 39 -23.96 -4.03 1.87
CA THR A 39 -24.21 -3.55 3.22
C THR A 39 -23.10 -2.61 3.69
N GLU A 40 -23.35 -1.85 4.75
CA GLU A 40 -22.30 -1.04 5.39
C GLU A 40 -21.14 -1.92 5.90
N ASP A 41 -21.42 -3.16 6.31
CA ASP A 41 -20.39 -4.11 6.73
C ASP A 41 -19.45 -4.52 5.59
N ASP A 42 -19.99 -4.71 4.37
CA ASP A 42 -19.18 -4.98 3.18
C ASP A 42 -18.24 -3.82 2.87
N VAL A 43 -18.75 -2.58 2.94
CA VAL A 43 -17.95 -1.36 2.76
C VAL A 43 -16.84 -1.30 3.81
N GLN A 44 -17.17 -1.53 5.09
CA GLN A 44 -16.19 -1.55 6.18
C GLN A 44 -15.10 -2.61 5.95
N LYS A 45 -15.47 -3.83 5.55
CA LYS A 45 -14.51 -4.91 5.25
C LYS A 45 -13.57 -4.54 4.10
N ILE A 46 -14.10 -3.98 3.02
CA ILE A 46 -13.30 -3.55 1.85
C ILE A 46 -12.29 -2.48 2.28
N PHE A 47 -12.74 -1.42 2.95
CA PHE A 47 -11.84 -0.34 3.35
C PHE A 47 -10.85 -0.77 4.44
N LYS A 48 -11.24 -1.69 5.32
CA LYS A 48 -10.34 -2.26 6.33
C LYS A 48 -9.20 -3.06 5.69
N ALA A 49 -9.52 -3.91 4.71
CA ALA A 49 -8.50 -4.66 3.98
C ALA A 49 -7.52 -3.73 3.23
N LEU A 50 -8.03 -2.68 2.59
CA LEU A 50 -7.20 -1.68 1.91
C LEU A 50 -6.28 -0.93 2.89
N GLN A 51 -6.79 -0.52 4.05
CA GLN A 51 -6.00 0.16 5.08
C GLN A 51 -4.93 -0.74 5.69
N ASP A 52 -5.23 -2.03 5.89
CA ASP A 52 -4.27 -2.98 6.44
C ASP A 52 -3.07 -3.17 5.49
N GLU A 53 -3.33 -3.37 4.20
CA GLU A 53 -2.28 -3.50 3.19
C GLU A 53 -1.44 -2.20 3.04
N LEU A 54 -2.09 -1.02 3.10
CA LEU A 54 -1.38 0.26 3.13
C LEU A 54 -0.48 0.38 4.36
N SER A 55 -0.98 -0.05 5.53
CA SER A 55 -0.24 -0.04 6.78
C SER A 55 0.94 -1.01 6.74
N ALA A 56 0.75 -2.22 6.23
CA ALA A 56 1.78 -3.22 6.03
C ALA A 56 2.87 -2.73 5.06
N SER A 57 2.47 -2.11 3.95
CA SER A 57 3.38 -1.50 2.99
C SER A 57 4.19 -0.37 3.63
N ARG A 58 3.55 0.54 4.38
CA ARG A 58 4.23 1.61 5.11
C ARG A 58 5.22 1.07 6.13
N LYS A 59 4.84 0.03 6.90
CA LYS A 59 5.74 -0.67 7.83
C LYS A 59 6.95 -1.26 7.12
N LYS A 60 6.80 -1.87 5.94
CA LYS A 60 7.93 -2.38 5.15
C LYS A 60 8.91 -1.28 4.76
N PHE A 61 8.42 -0.10 4.36
CA PHE A 61 9.27 1.07 4.09
C PHE A 61 9.97 1.59 5.35
N GLU A 62 9.28 1.61 6.49
CA GLU A 62 9.86 2.03 7.77
C GLU A 62 10.91 1.04 8.29
N LEU A 63 10.65 -0.27 8.18
CA LEU A 63 11.59 -1.35 8.47
C LEU A 63 12.81 -1.29 7.54
N ALA A 64 12.63 -1.00 6.25
CA ALA A 64 13.73 -0.80 5.32
C ALA A 64 14.57 0.43 5.70
N ARG A 65 13.94 1.51 6.19
CA ARG A 65 14.63 2.69 6.74
C ARG A 65 15.39 2.36 8.03
N LYS A 66 14.79 1.56 8.93
CA LYS A 66 15.46 1.07 10.15
C LYS A 66 16.62 0.14 9.83
N ARG A 67 16.52 -0.73 8.81
CA ARG A 67 17.61 -1.64 8.38
C ARG A 67 18.83 -0.91 7.82
N GLN A 68 18.68 0.30 7.28
CA GLN A 68 19.83 1.16 6.91
C GLN A 68 20.49 1.84 8.12
N GLY A 69 19.92 1.74 9.32
CA GLY A 69 20.43 2.35 10.56
C GLY A 69 20.42 1.44 11.80
N ALA A 70 20.29 0.13 11.67
CA ALA A 70 20.21 -0.80 12.80
C ALA A 70 21.26 -1.91 12.67
N ALA A 71 22.51 -1.54 12.98
CA ALA A 71 23.33 -2.44 13.77
C ALA A 71 22.57 -2.67 15.10
N VAL A 72 22.25 -3.94 15.36
CA VAL A 72 21.94 -4.57 16.65
C VAL A 72 21.05 -3.79 17.63
N GLN A 73 19.84 -4.31 17.87
CA GLN A 73 19.33 -4.36 19.24
C GLN A 73 18.35 -5.51 19.40
N PHE A 74 18.92 -6.67 19.76
CA PHE A 74 18.25 -7.66 20.57
C PHE A 74 18.48 -7.21 22.02
N THR A 75 17.42 -6.93 22.77
CA THR A 75 17.48 -6.75 24.22
C THR A 75 16.42 -7.65 24.83
N LEU A 76 16.91 -8.65 25.58
CA LEU A 76 16.16 -9.39 26.59
C LEU A 76 16.11 -8.52 27.84
N GLU A 77 14.91 -8.13 28.26
CA GLU A 77 14.51 -7.93 29.65
C GLU A 77 12.97 -8.10 29.73
#